data_AF-T1DHR4-F1
#
_entry.id   AF-T1DHR4-F1
#
_cell.length_a   1.000
_cell.length_b   1.000
_cell.length_c   1.000
_cell.angle_alpha   90.00
_cell.angle_beta   90.00
_cell.angle_gamma   90.00
#
_symmetry.space_group_name_H-M   'P 1'
#
loop_
_entity.id
_entity.type
_entity.pdbx_description
1 polymer ?
#
loop_
_entity_poly.entity_id
_entity_poly.type
_entity_poly.pdbx_seq_one_letter_code
_entity_poly.pdbx_strand_id
1 'polypeptide(L)'
;RSTPRGVADHSVATSSVILIGTRAQFHRALAKLERQPFQLRAIGRSVEQALARFPSTGARAVRGAHRTLTVGDRPRVLGIVNVTPDSFSDGGRFLDPDRAIAHGEALIREGADALDIGGESTRPGAAPVDPSEEWRRIAPVIRGLADRGSVPISVDTRHAEVARRAVDAGADIVNDVEGLRDPAMRAAVRETGAAAIVMHMAGGPPLRCSSGPTTPTCG
;
A
#
# COMPACT_ATOMS: atom_id res chain seq x y z
N ARG A 1 -20.42 -6.92 5.22
CA ARG A 1 -21.71 -6.74 4.49
C ARG A 1 -22.36 -5.48 5.05
N SER A 2 -22.27 -4.35 4.36
CA SER A 2 -23.17 -3.22 4.57
C SER A 2 -23.75 -2.89 3.21
N THR A 3 -25.02 -3.21 3.00
CA THR A 3 -25.74 -2.70 1.85
C THR A 3 -25.80 -1.17 2.02
N PRO A 4 -25.42 -0.36 1.01
CA PRO A 4 -25.48 1.09 1.13
C PRO A 4 -26.89 1.56 1.56
N ARG A 5 -26.98 2.62 2.38
CA ARG A 5 -28.28 3.20 2.78
C ARG A 5 -29.11 3.46 1.52
N GLY A 6 -30.36 3.03 1.55
CA GLY A 6 -31.30 3.24 0.47
C GLY A 6 -31.48 2.07 -0.51
N VAL A 7 -30.58 1.07 -0.48
CA VAL A 7 -30.67 -0.09 -1.39
C VAL A 7 -31.70 -1.11 -0.91
N ALA A 8 -31.83 -1.28 0.41
CA ALA A 8 -32.77 -2.24 0.99
C ALA A 8 -34.22 -1.74 1.03
N ASP A 9 -34.42 -0.41 1.03
CA ASP A 9 -35.74 0.24 1.04
C ASP A 9 -36.10 0.87 -0.32
N HIS A 10 -35.27 0.64 -1.34
CA HIS A 10 -35.44 1.15 -2.71
C HIS A 10 -35.53 2.69 -2.83
N SER A 11 -35.05 3.43 -1.85
CA SER A 11 -35.03 4.90 -1.90
C SER A 11 -33.95 5.48 -2.83
N VAL A 12 -33.03 4.65 -3.35
CA VAL A 12 -32.04 5.06 -4.37
C VAL A 12 -32.26 4.34 -5.70
N ALA A 13 -32.23 5.10 -6.80
CA ALA A 13 -32.42 4.57 -8.15
C ALA A 13 -31.23 3.75 -8.66
N THR A 14 -30.01 4.04 -8.19
CA THR A 14 -28.79 3.32 -8.57
C THR A 14 -27.85 3.16 -7.37
N SER A 15 -26.98 2.15 -7.40
CA SER A 15 -25.94 1.92 -6.39
C SER A 15 -24.69 1.35 -7.03
N SER A 16 -23.53 1.73 -6.51
CA SER A 16 -22.23 1.18 -6.94
C SER A 16 -21.90 -0.05 -6.12
N VAL A 17 -21.41 -1.10 -6.77
CA VAL A 17 -20.97 -2.34 -6.12
C VAL A 17 -19.56 -2.68 -6.58
N ILE A 18 -18.74 -3.18 -5.64
CA ILE A 18 -17.45 -3.79 -5.95
C ILE A 18 -17.64 -5.31 -5.96
N LEU A 19 -17.29 -5.94 -7.07
CA LEU A 19 -17.29 -7.40 -7.19
C LEU A 19 -15.87 -7.92 -6.98
N ILE A 20 -15.71 -8.84 -6.03
CA ILE A 20 -14.41 -9.46 -5.70
C ILE A 20 -14.57 -10.97 -5.77
N GLY A 21 -13.66 -11.63 -6.48
CA GLY A 21 -13.65 -13.09 -6.59
C GLY A 21 -12.54 -13.60 -7.52
N THR A 22 -12.34 -14.91 -7.54
CA THR A 22 -11.43 -15.56 -8.49
C THR A 22 -12.08 -15.68 -9.86
N ARG A 23 -11.26 -15.87 -10.92
CA ARG A 23 -11.76 -16.11 -12.29
C ARG A 23 -12.78 -17.25 -12.33
N ALA A 24 -12.54 -18.33 -11.58
CA ALA A 24 -13.46 -19.46 -11.47
C ALA A 24 -14.78 -19.09 -10.76
N GLN A 25 -14.73 -18.26 -9.72
CA GLN A 25 -15.94 -17.75 -9.07
C GLN A 25 -16.76 -16.87 -10.02
N PHE A 26 -16.10 -16.00 -10.79
CA PHE A 26 -16.77 -15.19 -11.80
C PHE A 26 -17.40 -16.03 -12.92
N HIS A 27 -16.70 -17.02 -13.48
CA HIS A 27 -17.30 -17.90 -14.49
C HIS A 27 -18.54 -18.64 -13.98
N ARG A 28 -18.53 -19.13 -12.73
CA ARG A 28 -19.74 -19.72 -12.12
C ARG A 28 -20.87 -18.72 -11.92
N ALA A 29 -20.55 -17.46 -11.60
CA ALA A 29 -21.54 -16.40 -11.46
C ALA A 29 -22.15 -15.99 -12.81
N LEU A 30 -21.32 -15.86 -13.85
CA LEU A 30 -21.74 -15.53 -15.22
C LEU A 30 -22.76 -16.54 -15.76
N ALA A 31 -22.49 -17.83 -15.62
CA ALA A 31 -23.41 -18.90 -16.03
C ALA A 31 -24.79 -18.81 -15.36
N LYS A 32 -24.87 -18.21 -14.17
CA LYS A 32 -26.14 -17.94 -13.47
C LYS A 32 -26.77 -16.64 -13.96
N LEU A 33 -26.00 -15.55 -14.09
CA LEU A 33 -26.48 -14.23 -14.49
C LEU A 33 -27.11 -14.23 -15.90
N GLU A 34 -26.56 -15.01 -16.82
CA GLU A 34 -27.11 -15.16 -18.19
C GLU A 34 -28.51 -15.76 -18.22
N ARG A 35 -28.86 -16.57 -17.22
CA ARG A 35 -30.15 -17.29 -17.15
C ARG A 35 -31.21 -16.53 -16.36
N GLN A 36 -30.85 -15.42 -15.71
CA GLN A 36 -31.77 -14.65 -14.87
C GLN A 36 -32.54 -13.58 -15.69
N PRO A 37 -33.77 -13.23 -15.27
CA PRO A 37 -34.53 -12.12 -15.83
C PRO A 37 -33.91 -10.75 -15.50
N PHE A 38 -34.53 -9.67 -15.95
CA PHE A 38 -34.09 -8.27 -15.77
C PHE A 38 -32.77 -7.94 -16.50
N GLN A 39 -32.12 -6.84 -16.11
CA GLN A 39 -30.87 -6.36 -16.72
C GLN A 39 -29.63 -7.20 -16.31
N LEU A 40 -29.79 -8.30 -15.58
CA LEU A 40 -28.69 -9.12 -15.06
C LEU A 40 -27.86 -9.77 -16.18
N ARG A 41 -28.47 -10.05 -17.35
CA ARG A 41 -27.73 -10.50 -18.54
C ARG A 41 -26.79 -9.44 -19.08
N ALA A 42 -27.16 -8.16 -18.98
CA ALA A 42 -26.29 -7.05 -19.39
C ALA A 42 -25.10 -6.92 -18.42
N ILE A 43 -25.36 -7.04 -17.12
CA ILE A 43 -24.29 -7.08 -16.10
C ILE A 43 -23.35 -8.27 -16.33
N GLY A 44 -23.88 -9.46 -16.63
CA GLY A 44 -23.09 -10.63 -16.97
C GLY A 44 -22.15 -10.38 -18.15
N ARG A 45 -22.67 -9.84 -19.27
CA ARG A 45 -21.84 -9.47 -20.43
C ARG A 45 -20.78 -8.43 -20.10
N SER A 46 -21.11 -7.41 -19.30
CA SER A 46 -20.13 -6.40 -18.87
C SER A 46 -19.01 -7.00 -18.02
N VAL A 47 -19.34 -7.92 -17.11
CA VAL A 47 -18.35 -8.63 -16.28
C VAL A 47 -17.48 -9.54 -17.14
N GLU A 48 -18.05 -10.27 -18.10
CA GLU A 48 -17.29 -11.11 -19.03
C GLU A 48 -16.33 -10.29 -19.89
N GLN A 49 -16.78 -9.17 -20.46
CA GLN A 49 -15.93 -8.25 -21.21
C GLN A 49 -14.80 -7.68 -20.33
N ALA A 50 -15.10 -7.34 -19.06
CA ALA A 50 -14.10 -6.89 -18.12
C ALA A 50 -13.06 -7.99 -17.84
N LEU A 51 -13.46 -9.25 -17.68
CA LEU A 51 -12.55 -10.39 -17.46
C LEU A 51 -11.75 -10.80 -18.69
N ALA A 52 -12.30 -10.61 -19.88
CA ALA A 52 -11.60 -10.84 -21.15
C ALA A 52 -10.55 -9.75 -21.39
N ARG A 53 -10.86 -8.51 -20.98
CA ARG A 53 -9.93 -7.36 -21.00
C ARG A 53 -8.98 -7.35 -19.81
N PHE A 54 -9.29 -8.05 -18.72
CA PHE A 54 -8.40 -8.26 -17.60
C PHE A 54 -7.26 -9.11 -18.16
N PRO A 55 -6.13 -8.49 -18.53
CA PRO A 55 -5.14 -9.21 -19.28
C PRO A 55 -4.62 -10.30 -18.34
N SER A 56 -4.32 -11.48 -18.88
CA SER A 56 -3.09 -12.13 -18.43
C SER A 56 -1.98 -11.13 -18.77
N THR A 57 -1.76 -10.13 -17.91
CA THR A 57 -0.70 -9.16 -18.12
C THR A 57 0.56 -9.99 -18.07
N GLY A 58 1.18 -10.21 -19.22
CA GLY A 58 2.50 -10.80 -19.26
C GLY A 58 3.43 -10.03 -18.32
N ALA A 59 4.60 -10.61 -18.06
CA ALA A 59 5.63 -9.98 -17.25
C ALA A 59 5.83 -8.51 -17.68
N ARG A 60 5.63 -7.56 -16.77
CA ARG A 60 5.87 -6.13 -16.98
C ARG A 60 6.91 -5.64 -15.97
N ALA A 61 7.84 -4.82 -16.44
CA ALA A 61 8.86 -4.21 -15.61
C ALA A 61 8.33 -2.93 -14.96
N VAL A 62 8.35 -2.87 -13.63
CA VAL A 62 8.15 -1.67 -12.82
C VAL A 62 9.54 -1.14 -12.46
N ARG A 63 9.95 -0.05 -13.11
CA ARG A 63 11.24 0.59 -12.85
C ARG A 63 11.13 1.42 -11.57
N GLY A 64 11.89 1.03 -10.55
CA GLY A 64 12.16 1.88 -9.39
C GLY A 64 13.40 2.75 -9.63
N ALA A 65 13.78 3.52 -8.62
CA ALA A 65 14.89 4.47 -8.72
C ALA A 65 16.24 3.80 -9.01
N HIS A 66 16.51 2.62 -8.43
CA HIS A 66 17.79 1.91 -8.58
C HIS A 66 17.64 0.52 -9.21
N ARG A 67 16.52 -0.17 -8.95
CA ARG A 67 16.23 -1.55 -9.36
C ARG A 67 14.86 -1.66 -10.03
N THR A 68 14.67 -2.75 -10.78
CA THR A 68 13.41 -3.04 -11.47
C THR A 68 12.72 -4.25 -10.86
N LEU A 69 11.42 -4.13 -10.58
CA LEU A 69 10.57 -5.24 -10.17
C LEU A 69 9.74 -5.74 -11.35
N THR A 70 9.83 -7.03 -11.68
CA THR A 70 8.94 -7.62 -12.70
C THR A 70 7.63 -8.05 -12.03
N VAL A 71 6.47 -7.74 -12.60
CA VAL A 71 5.15 -8.12 -12.07
C VAL A 71 4.24 -8.67 -13.19
N GLY A 72 3.17 -9.38 -12.83
CA GLY A 72 2.14 -9.83 -13.78
C GLY A 72 2.28 -11.29 -14.24
N ASP A 73 3.49 -11.84 -14.23
CA ASP A 73 3.79 -13.25 -14.53
C ASP A 73 3.47 -14.19 -13.36
N ARG A 74 3.72 -13.75 -12.13
CA ARG A 74 3.29 -14.41 -10.89
C ARG A 74 3.07 -13.39 -9.77
N PRO A 75 2.37 -13.78 -8.67
CA PRO A 75 2.38 -12.98 -7.45
C PRO A 75 3.81 -12.75 -6.95
N ARG A 76 4.07 -11.54 -6.47
CA ARG A 76 5.33 -11.17 -5.81
C ARG A 76 5.13 -11.08 -4.31
N VAL A 77 6.14 -11.47 -3.56
CA VAL A 77 6.15 -11.40 -2.09
C VAL A 77 6.91 -10.16 -1.66
N LEU A 78 6.24 -9.28 -0.92
CA LEU A 78 6.84 -8.08 -0.32
C LEU A 78 7.11 -8.37 1.16
N GLY A 79 8.39 -8.45 1.54
CA GLY A 79 8.81 -8.73 2.91
C GLY A 79 8.78 -7.49 3.78
N ILE A 80 8.02 -7.51 4.88
CA ILE A 80 7.82 -6.34 5.74
C ILE A 80 8.92 -6.26 6.81
N VAL A 81 9.58 -5.11 6.90
CA VAL A 81 10.58 -4.77 7.91
C VAL A 81 10.09 -3.54 8.68
N ASN A 82 9.43 -3.78 9.81
CA ASN A 82 8.97 -2.72 10.69
C ASN A 82 10.12 -2.29 11.61
N VAL A 83 10.42 -0.99 11.62
CA VAL A 83 11.47 -0.39 12.46
C VAL A 83 10.79 0.48 13.52
N THR A 84 9.95 -0.16 14.35
CA THR A 84 9.19 0.50 15.42
C THR A 84 9.49 -0.13 16.79
N PRO A 85 9.54 0.65 17.89
CA PRO A 85 9.91 0.11 19.21
C PRO A 85 9.07 -1.10 19.67
N ASP A 86 7.81 -1.19 19.21
CA ASP A 86 6.87 -2.25 19.59
C ASP A 86 6.99 -3.53 18.73
N SER A 87 7.84 -3.53 17.69
CA SER A 87 7.98 -4.66 16.76
C SER A 87 9.04 -5.68 17.18
N PHE A 88 9.90 -5.35 18.15
CA PHE A 88 10.91 -6.24 18.70
C PHE A 88 10.75 -6.30 20.22
N SER A 89 10.05 -7.33 20.70
CA SER A 89 9.62 -7.49 22.10
C SER A 89 10.73 -7.80 23.10
N ASP A 90 11.98 -7.39 22.85
CA ASP A 90 13.12 -7.56 23.76
C ASP A 90 13.68 -6.20 24.23
N GLY A 91 12.90 -5.43 24.99
CA GLY A 91 13.41 -4.54 26.04
C GLY A 91 14.47 -3.47 25.73
N GLY A 92 14.66 -3.01 24.48
CA GLY A 92 15.65 -1.99 24.14
C GLY A 92 15.03 -0.63 23.83
N ARG A 93 15.40 0.43 24.58
CA ARG A 93 15.00 1.83 24.31
C ARG A 93 15.52 2.42 22.99
N PHE A 94 16.22 1.62 22.18
CA PHE A 94 16.64 1.96 20.83
C PHE A 94 16.43 0.74 19.94
N LEU A 95 15.86 0.97 18.75
CA LEU A 95 15.79 -0.02 17.68
C LEU A 95 17.21 -0.36 17.25
N ASP A 96 17.57 -1.64 17.31
CA ASP A 96 18.85 -2.14 16.80
C ASP A 96 18.74 -2.25 15.26
N PRO A 97 19.41 -1.38 14.48
CA PRO A 97 19.33 -1.44 13.03
C PRO A 97 19.90 -2.74 12.47
N ASP A 98 20.88 -3.34 13.14
CA ASP A 98 21.51 -4.59 12.69
C ASP A 98 20.52 -5.75 12.77
N ARG A 99 19.64 -5.77 13.79
CA ARG A 99 18.53 -6.73 13.86
C ARG A 99 17.53 -6.55 12.71
N ALA A 100 17.17 -5.33 12.37
CA ALA A 100 16.25 -5.05 11.26
C ALA A 100 16.86 -5.43 9.90
N ILE A 101 18.16 -5.16 9.71
CA ILE A 101 18.90 -5.59 8.52
C ILE A 101 18.95 -7.11 8.44
N ALA A 102 19.32 -7.80 9.52
CA ALA A 102 19.37 -9.27 9.57
C ALA A 102 18.00 -9.91 9.27
N HIS A 103 16.91 -9.30 9.75
CA HIS A 103 15.55 -9.71 9.42
C HIS A 103 15.23 -9.52 7.93
N GLY A 104 15.58 -8.37 7.35
CA GLY A 104 15.45 -8.13 5.91
C GLY A 104 16.24 -9.15 5.06
N GLU A 105 17.47 -9.47 5.45
CA GLU A 105 18.29 -10.49 4.80
C GLU A 105 17.65 -11.90 4.92
N ALA A 106 17.04 -12.22 6.06
CA ALA A 106 16.31 -13.47 6.25
C ALA A 106 15.11 -13.58 5.31
N LEU A 107 14.31 -12.52 5.20
CA LEU A 107 13.16 -12.47 4.27
C LEU A 107 13.59 -12.66 2.81
N ILE A 108 14.71 -12.07 2.41
CA ILE A 108 15.29 -12.28 1.07
C ILE A 108 15.64 -13.77 0.86
N ARG A 109 16.30 -14.41 1.84
CA ARG A 109 16.63 -15.85 1.77
C ARG A 109 15.39 -16.74 1.71
N GLU A 110 14.29 -16.32 2.33
CA GLU A 110 13.00 -17.01 2.30
C GLU A 110 12.22 -16.79 1.00
N GLY A 111 12.71 -15.93 0.10
CA GLY A 111 12.15 -15.72 -1.22
C GLY A 111 11.29 -14.46 -1.37
N ALA A 112 11.47 -13.46 -0.49
CA ALA A 112 10.90 -12.13 -0.72
C ALA A 112 11.44 -11.55 -2.05
N ASP A 113 10.53 -11.07 -2.91
CA ASP A 113 10.86 -10.47 -4.20
C ASP A 113 11.22 -8.98 -4.08
N ALA A 114 10.84 -8.35 -2.97
CA ALA A 114 11.17 -6.99 -2.58
C ALA A 114 10.94 -6.83 -1.06
N LEU A 115 11.47 -5.77 -0.46
CA LEU A 115 11.28 -5.44 0.95
C LEU A 115 10.45 -4.15 1.10
N ASP A 116 9.71 -4.02 2.19
CA ASP A 116 8.98 -2.78 2.56
C ASP A 116 9.39 -2.36 3.98
N ILE A 117 9.97 -1.15 4.08
CA ILE A 117 10.59 -0.65 5.31
C ILE A 117 9.77 0.52 5.84
N GLY A 118 9.21 0.36 7.04
CA GLY A 118 8.39 1.37 7.71
C GLY A 118 8.93 1.75 9.08
N GLY A 119 9.08 3.05 9.34
CA GLY A 119 9.54 3.59 10.64
C GLY A 119 8.41 4.07 11.56
N GLU A 120 7.20 4.14 11.01
CA GLU A 120 5.97 4.56 11.70
C GLU A 120 5.02 3.37 11.84
N SER A 121 4.34 3.28 13.00
CA SER A 121 3.31 2.27 13.21
C SER A 121 2.01 2.75 12.57
N THR A 122 1.48 1.97 11.61
CA THR A 122 0.17 2.24 10.99
C THR A 122 -1.00 1.64 11.78
N ARG A 123 -0.76 1.16 13.01
CA ARG A 123 -1.81 0.58 13.87
C ARG A 123 -2.82 1.66 14.31
N PRO A 124 -4.13 1.34 14.41
CA PRO A 124 -5.12 2.28 14.89
C PRO A 124 -4.77 2.85 16.27
N GLY A 125 -4.71 4.18 16.39
CA GLY A 125 -4.38 4.87 17.63
C GLY A 125 -2.89 5.13 17.89
N ALA A 126 -2.00 4.73 16.98
CA ALA A 126 -0.59 5.12 17.06
C ALA A 126 -0.43 6.64 16.92
N ALA A 127 0.43 7.22 17.75
CA ALA A 127 0.76 8.63 17.65
C ALA A 127 1.60 8.88 16.38
N PRO A 128 1.33 9.96 15.62
CA PRO A 128 2.19 10.40 14.53
C PRO A 128 3.66 10.46 14.95
N VAL A 129 4.54 9.86 14.15
CA VAL A 129 5.99 9.99 14.33
C VAL A 129 6.48 11.24 13.59
N ASP A 130 7.38 12.00 14.21
CA ASP A 130 8.04 13.13 13.57
C ASP A 130 8.89 12.64 12.37
N PRO A 131 8.87 13.31 11.20
CA PRO A 131 9.63 12.87 10.03
C PRO A 131 11.13 12.68 10.28
N SER A 132 11.74 13.46 11.17
CA SER A 132 13.16 13.33 11.52
C SER A 132 13.43 12.09 12.36
N GLU A 133 12.49 11.71 13.22
CA GLU A 133 12.53 10.49 14.03
C GLU A 133 12.30 9.25 13.17
N GLU A 134 11.29 9.29 12.29
CA GLU A 134 11.04 8.22 11.31
C GLU A 134 12.29 7.98 10.45
N TRP A 135 12.87 9.05 9.89
CA TRP A 135 14.09 8.96 9.11
C TRP A 135 15.25 8.36 9.91
N ARG A 136 15.45 8.78 11.16
CA ARG A 136 16.51 8.26 12.02
C ARG A 136 16.41 6.74 12.22
N ARG A 137 15.18 6.21 12.28
CA ARG A 137 14.92 4.78 12.43
C ARG A 137 15.25 4.01 11.15
N ILE A 138 14.75 4.47 10.01
CA ILE A 138 14.82 3.68 8.77
C ILE A 138 16.12 3.89 7.99
N ALA A 139 16.79 5.04 8.13
CA ALA A 139 18.01 5.36 7.37
C ALA A 139 19.12 4.30 7.46
N PRO A 140 19.54 3.81 8.64
CA PRO A 140 20.57 2.78 8.72
C PRO A 140 20.12 1.46 8.10
N VAL A 141 18.84 1.12 8.21
CA VAL A 141 18.27 -0.13 7.67
C VAL A 141 18.21 -0.09 6.14
N ILE A 142 17.72 1.00 5.56
CA ILE A 142 17.67 1.20 4.11
C ILE A 142 19.08 1.13 3.52
N ARG A 143 20.05 1.86 4.09
CA ARG A 143 21.44 1.86 3.59
C ARG A 143 22.06 0.46 3.70
N GLY A 144 21.94 -0.17 4.86
CA GLY A 144 22.49 -1.50 5.10
C GLY A 144 21.93 -2.55 4.15
N LEU A 145 20.63 -2.50 3.86
CA LEU A 145 20.00 -3.41 2.90
C LEU A 145 20.26 -3.02 1.44
N ALA A 146 20.38 -1.73 1.12
CA ALA A 146 20.67 -1.29 -0.24
C ALA A 146 22.07 -1.71 -0.70
N ASP A 147 23.08 -1.63 0.18
CA ASP A 147 24.46 -2.02 -0.11
C ASP A 147 24.63 -3.53 -0.30
N ARG A 148 23.74 -4.32 0.31
CA ARG A 148 23.83 -5.80 0.38
C ARG A 148 22.78 -6.52 -0.47
N GLY A 149 21.70 -5.83 -0.80
CA GLY A 149 20.46 -6.40 -1.29
C GLY A 149 20.38 -6.52 -2.81
N SER A 150 19.87 -7.66 -3.26
CA SER A 150 19.58 -7.97 -4.65
C SER A 150 18.15 -7.59 -5.08
N VAL A 151 17.26 -7.32 -4.12
CA VAL A 151 15.84 -7.06 -4.37
C VAL A 151 15.49 -5.59 -4.22
N PRO A 152 14.46 -5.09 -4.92
CA PRO A 152 13.97 -3.73 -4.74
C PRO A 152 13.53 -3.43 -3.30
N ILE A 153 13.77 -2.20 -2.85
CA ILE A 153 13.36 -1.72 -1.52
C ILE A 153 12.23 -0.71 -1.67
N SER A 154 11.14 -0.92 -0.92
CA SER A 154 10.05 0.01 -0.74
C SER A 154 10.20 0.72 0.60
N VAL A 155 9.89 2.02 0.64
CA VAL A 155 9.73 2.79 1.87
C VAL A 155 8.25 3.03 2.14
N ASP A 156 7.75 2.53 3.28
CA ASP A 156 6.40 2.81 3.77
C ASP A 156 6.42 4.11 4.58
N THR A 157 6.00 5.20 3.93
CA THR A 157 5.95 6.51 4.56
C THR A 157 4.90 7.41 3.93
N ARG A 158 4.31 8.26 4.77
CA ARG A 158 3.43 9.37 4.34
C ARG A 158 4.18 10.71 4.22
N HIS A 159 5.44 10.79 4.65
CA HIS A 159 6.18 12.04 4.69
C HIS A 159 7.06 12.18 3.45
N ALA A 160 6.77 13.17 2.60
CA ALA A 160 7.49 13.39 1.35
C ALA A 160 9.00 13.62 1.53
N GLU A 161 9.43 14.23 2.65
CA GLU A 161 10.84 14.40 2.99
C GLU A 161 11.54 13.06 3.28
N VAL A 162 10.86 12.17 4.00
CA VAL A 162 11.36 10.81 4.30
C VAL A 162 11.45 10.00 3.01
N ALA A 163 10.44 10.10 2.13
CA ALA A 163 10.45 9.44 0.82
C ALA A 163 11.66 9.85 -0.02
N ARG A 164 11.97 11.15 -0.12
CA ARG A 164 13.17 11.64 -0.85
C ARG A 164 14.45 11.03 -0.29
N ARG A 165 14.64 11.16 1.03
CA ARG A 165 15.85 10.67 1.71
C ARG A 165 16.01 9.16 1.61
N ALA A 166 14.91 8.42 1.69
CA ALA A 166 14.90 6.97 1.53
C ALA A 166 15.33 6.56 0.13
N VAL A 167 14.82 7.23 -0.91
CA VAL A 167 15.24 6.94 -2.30
C VAL A 167 16.70 7.30 -2.51
N ASP A 168 17.16 8.46 -2.02
CA ASP A 168 18.58 8.84 -2.06
C ASP A 168 19.48 7.82 -1.35
N ALA A 169 18.96 7.13 -0.33
CA ALA A 169 19.65 6.09 0.42
C ALA A 169 19.55 4.68 -0.19
N GLY A 170 18.85 4.51 -1.32
CA GLY A 170 18.77 3.25 -2.06
C GLY A 170 17.40 2.60 -2.14
N ALA A 171 16.33 3.26 -1.66
CA ALA A 171 14.96 2.79 -1.88
C ALA A 171 14.53 3.00 -3.34
N ASP A 172 13.74 2.06 -3.85
CA ASP A 172 13.29 1.96 -5.25
C ASP A 172 11.83 2.38 -5.44
N ILE A 173 11.02 2.16 -4.41
CA ILE A 173 9.58 2.30 -4.42
C ILE A 173 9.15 3.15 -3.22
N VAL A 174 8.22 4.06 -3.42
CA VAL A 174 7.52 4.77 -2.34
C VAL A 174 6.16 4.11 -2.14
N ASN A 175 5.92 3.56 -0.96
CA ASN A 175 4.62 3.06 -0.53
C ASN A 175 3.93 4.14 0.31
N ASP A 176 2.97 4.84 -0.30
CA ASP A 176 2.20 5.88 0.37
C ASP A 176 0.80 5.36 0.72
N VAL A 177 0.62 5.04 2.01
CA VAL A 177 -0.65 4.61 2.60
C VAL A 177 -1.74 5.67 2.45
N GLU A 178 -1.40 6.95 2.30
CA GLU A 178 -2.36 8.04 2.08
C GLU A 178 -2.76 8.20 0.61
N GLY A 179 -2.19 7.41 -0.30
CA GLY A 179 -2.64 7.31 -1.69
C GLY A 179 -2.20 8.46 -2.58
N LEU A 180 -1.01 9.03 -2.34
CA LEU A 180 -0.43 10.15 -3.09
C LEU A 180 -1.34 11.39 -3.12
N ARG A 181 -2.13 11.62 -2.07
CA ARG A 181 -3.01 12.79 -1.94
C ARG A 181 -2.19 14.07 -1.73
N ASP A 182 -1.06 13.99 -1.04
CA ASP A 182 -0.13 15.10 -0.83
C ASP A 182 0.60 15.47 -2.15
N PRO A 183 0.47 16.72 -2.65
CA PRO A 183 1.27 17.22 -3.77
C PRO A 183 2.78 17.08 -3.56
N ALA A 184 3.27 17.23 -2.33
CA ALA A 184 4.70 17.10 -2.04
C ALA A 184 5.18 15.66 -2.20
N MET A 185 4.36 14.66 -1.87
CA MET A 185 4.67 13.25 -2.10
C MET A 185 4.72 12.93 -3.60
N ARG A 186 3.76 13.44 -4.39
CA ARG A 186 3.82 13.31 -5.87
C ARG A 186 5.07 13.95 -6.46
N ALA A 187 5.47 15.11 -5.93
CA ALA A 187 6.69 15.77 -6.35
C ALA A 187 7.92 14.93 -6.01
N ALA A 188 8.00 14.37 -4.80
CA ALA A 188 9.08 13.49 -4.36
C ALA A 188 9.23 12.26 -5.25
N VAL A 189 8.13 11.55 -5.55
CA VAL A 189 8.14 10.38 -6.45
C VAL A 189 8.64 10.77 -7.84
N ARG A 190 8.15 11.90 -8.39
CA ARG A 190 8.57 12.39 -9.71
C ARG A 190 10.05 12.77 -9.76
N GLU A 191 10.53 13.48 -8.75
CA GLU A 191 11.90 13.98 -8.64
C GLU A 191 12.93 12.85 -8.51
N THR A 192 12.58 11.85 -7.71
CA THR A 192 13.48 10.73 -7.40
C THR A 192 13.45 9.61 -8.44
N GLY A 193 12.43 9.58 -9.31
CA GLY A 193 12.23 8.50 -10.28
C GLY A 193 11.77 7.18 -9.65
N ALA A 194 11.37 7.20 -8.37
CA ALA A 194 10.85 6.02 -7.69
C ALA A 194 9.54 5.54 -8.31
N ALA A 195 9.31 4.23 -8.26
CA ALA A 195 7.97 3.70 -8.45
C ALA A 195 7.09 4.03 -7.23
N ALA A 196 5.77 3.92 -7.38
CA ALA A 196 4.84 4.19 -6.28
C ALA A 196 3.83 3.06 -6.08
N ILE A 197 3.60 2.69 -4.82
CA ILE A 197 2.44 1.93 -4.37
C ILE A 197 1.42 2.94 -3.85
N VAL A 198 0.24 2.95 -4.47
CA VAL A 198 -0.83 3.90 -4.15
C VAL A 198 -1.94 3.14 -3.45
N MET A 199 -2.04 3.29 -2.14
CA MET A 199 -3.07 2.61 -1.36
C MET A 199 -4.38 3.40 -1.34
N HIS A 200 -5.50 2.68 -1.40
CA HIS A 200 -6.80 3.28 -1.16
C HIS A 200 -7.09 3.30 0.34
N MET A 201 -7.35 4.47 0.90
CA MET A 201 -7.91 4.63 2.24
C MET A 201 -9.27 5.31 2.21
N ALA A 202 -10.26 4.65 2.80
CA ALA A 202 -11.59 5.22 3.03
C ALA A 202 -11.57 6.04 4.32
N GLY A 203 -11.80 7.35 4.20
CA GLY A 203 -11.63 8.34 5.27
C GLY A 203 -10.42 9.23 5.03
N GLY A 204 -10.56 10.52 5.27
CA GLY A 204 -9.41 11.42 5.39
C GLY A 204 -8.60 11.08 6.65
N PRO A 205 -7.42 11.69 6.84
CA PRO A 205 -6.77 11.67 8.16
C PRO A 205 -7.80 12.09 9.23
N PRO A 206 -7.76 11.51 10.44
CA PRO A 206 -8.65 11.95 11.51
C PRO A 206 -8.53 13.46 11.63
N LEU A 207 -9.66 14.17 11.49
CA LEU A 207 -9.73 15.61 11.70
C LEU A 207 -9.05 15.89 13.04
N ARG A 208 -7.95 16.65 13.02
CA ARG A 208 -7.29 17.10 14.25
C ARG A 208 -8.25 18.09 14.90
N CYS A 209 -9.07 17.61 15.83
CA CYS A 209 -9.77 18.50 16.73
C CYS A 209 -8.71 19.17 17.62
N SER A 210 -8.33 20.40 17.30
CA SER A 210 -7.65 21.26 18.27
C SER A 210 -8.63 21.52 19.40
N SER A 211 -8.36 20.97 20.59
CA SER A 211 -9.16 21.25 21.79
C SER A 211 -8.86 22.68 22.27
N GLY A 212 -9.50 23.65 21.64
CA GLY A 212 -9.72 24.98 22.22
C GLY A 212 -10.90 24.95 23.20
N PRO A 213 -11.00 25.91 24.15
CA PRO A 213 -11.97 25.84 25.25
C PRO A 213 -13.44 26.01 24.83
N THR A 214 -13.72 26.35 23.56
CA THR A 214 -15.07 26.69 23.09
C THR A 214 -15.31 26.09 21.71
N THR A 215 -16.19 25.08 21.68
CA THR A 215 -16.86 24.47 20.51
C THR A 215 -15.97 23.99 19.35
N PRO A 216 -15.93 22.68 19.05
CA PRO A 216 -15.21 22.18 17.88
C PRO A 216 -15.91 22.64 16.61
N THR A 217 -15.21 23.40 15.77
CA THR A 217 -15.60 23.63 14.38
C THR A 217 -14.72 22.72 13.52
N CYS A 218 -15.34 21.78 12.80
CA CYS A 218 -14.68 20.97 11.79
C CYS A 218 -14.80 21.71 10.44
N GLY A 219 -13.66 22.11 9.87
CA GLY A 219 -13.55 22.57 8.48
C GLY A 219 -13.27 21.42 7.53
#